data_AF-A0A0C9XKI8-F1
#
_entry.id   AF-A0A0C9XKI8-F1
#
_cell.length_a   1.000
_cell.length_b   1.000
_cell.length_c   1.000
_cell.angle_alpha   90.00
_cell.angle_beta   90.00
_cell.angle_gamma   90.00
#
_symmetry.space_group_name_H-M   'P 1'
#
loop_
_entity.id
_entity.type
_entity.pdbx_description
1 polymer ?
#
loop_
_entity_poly.entity_id
_entity_poly.type
_entity_poly.pdbx_seq_one_letter_code
_entity_poly.pdbx_strand_id
1 'polypeptide(L)'
;MGNCFSGNKSDTGSLRDLFHRPGEVQPNLTAKEITAALEVVAKELQKRKQSVTIVAVGGAINTVLLKTRASTADVDFFGIDKRLPPGLTDAIKAAVKTVGINEGWLNNHTALFIDNDRINSLFAEAVNDNTIIFKKPGLTVLAAPWRYCLVAKLDKAGKSGAKAYDIDDAAAYLHELVKKTSGPVTKAKLRMWAKEFNISLSEGPVGRLATTYQAKYGKAGVID
;
A
#
# COMPACT_ATOMS: atom_id res chain seq x y z
N MET A 1 18.55 -6.50 -50.37
CA MET A 1 17.08 -6.59 -50.31
C MET A 1 16.70 -6.77 -48.85
N GLY A 2 15.96 -5.81 -48.30
CA GLY A 2 15.64 -5.73 -46.88
C GLY A 2 14.63 -6.79 -46.46
N ASN A 3 14.73 -7.25 -45.22
CA ASN A 3 13.66 -7.96 -44.55
C ASN A 3 13.24 -7.14 -43.33
N CYS A 4 11.99 -6.65 -43.39
CA CYS A 4 11.34 -5.86 -42.36
C CYS A 4 10.83 -6.79 -41.26
N PHE A 5 11.37 -6.67 -40.04
CA PHE A 5 10.66 -7.07 -38.83
C PHE A 5 10.24 -5.80 -38.09
N SER A 6 9.03 -5.32 -38.39
CA SER A 6 8.33 -4.35 -37.56
C SER A 6 7.62 -5.11 -36.44
N GLY A 7 8.32 -5.33 -35.32
CA GLY A 7 7.71 -5.76 -34.06
C GLY A 7 7.02 -4.55 -33.41
N ASN A 8 5.73 -4.37 -33.68
CA ASN A 8 4.96 -3.25 -33.16
C ASN A 8 4.30 -3.63 -31.81
N LYS A 9 4.53 -2.76 -30.82
CA LYS A 9 3.78 -2.53 -29.57
C LYS A 9 3.69 -3.69 -28.57
N SER A 10 4.52 -3.55 -27.53
CA SER A 10 4.39 -4.21 -26.24
C SER A 10 3.00 -3.99 -25.64
N ASP A 11 2.17 -5.02 -25.74
CA ASP A 11 0.89 -5.14 -25.04
C ASP A 11 1.16 -5.47 -23.56
N THR A 12 1.79 -4.53 -22.85
CA THR A 12 2.00 -4.65 -21.40
C THR A 12 0.73 -4.15 -20.70
N GLY A 13 -0.33 -4.97 -20.74
CA GLY A 13 -1.21 -5.05 -19.58
C GLY A 13 -0.31 -5.22 -18.37
N SER A 14 -0.42 -4.33 -17.38
CA SER A 14 0.59 -4.29 -16.32
C SER A 14 0.64 -5.65 -15.64
N LEU A 15 1.81 -6.12 -15.19
CA LEU A 15 1.90 -7.37 -14.42
C LEU A 15 0.88 -7.40 -13.26
N ARG A 16 0.50 -6.22 -12.76
CA ARG A 16 -0.57 -5.99 -11.76
C ARG A 16 -1.97 -6.39 -12.24
N ASP A 17 -2.27 -6.25 -13.52
CA ASP A 17 -3.53 -6.65 -14.15
C ASP A 17 -3.58 -8.17 -14.35
N LEU A 18 -2.45 -8.84 -14.58
CA LEU A 18 -2.36 -10.31 -14.62
C LEU A 18 -2.62 -10.96 -13.25
N PHE A 19 -2.35 -10.24 -12.16
CA PHE A 19 -2.69 -10.68 -10.79
C PHE A 19 -4.10 -10.27 -10.35
N HIS A 20 -4.74 -9.30 -11.04
CA HIS A 20 -6.16 -9.06 -10.89
C HIS A 20 -6.93 -10.15 -11.64
N ARG A 21 -7.30 -11.23 -10.94
CA ARG A 21 -8.25 -12.21 -11.50
C ARG A 21 -9.58 -11.50 -11.80
N PRO A 22 -10.02 -11.40 -13.06
CA PRO A 22 -11.34 -10.87 -13.36
C PRO A 22 -12.38 -11.89 -12.86
N GLY A 23 -13.29 -11.46 -11.97
CA GLY A 23 -14.52 -12.22 -11.66
C GLY A 23 -14.67 -12.74 -10.23
N GLU A 24 -13.62 -12.78 -9.39
CA GLU A 24 -13.79 -13.06 -7.96
C GLU A 24 -14.03 -11.74 -7.21
N VAL A 25 -15.26 -11.52 -6.74
CA VAL A 25 -15.54 -10.45 -5.78
C VAL A 25 -14.83 -10.81 -4.49
N GLN A 26 -13.64 -10.24 -4.28
CA GLN A 26 -12.95 -10.38 -3.01
C GLN A 26 -13.85 -9.79 -1.91
N PRO A 27 -14.08 -10.50 -0.80
CA PRO A 27 -14.92 -9.99 0.27
C PRO A 27 -14.34 -8.69 0.82
N ASN A 28 -15.21 -7.75 1.13
CA ASN A 28 -14.81 -6.49 1.74
C ASN A 28 -14.51 -6.70 3.23
N LEU A 29 -13.24 -6.66 3.60
CA LEU A 29 -12.76 -6.80 4.98
C LEU A 29 -12.89 -5.48 5.73
N THR A 30 -13.61 -5.51 6.84
CA THR A 30 -13.70 -4.41 7.81
C THR A 30 -12.46 -4.32 8.69
N ALA A 31 -12.27 -3.19 9.38
CA ALA A 31 -11.20 -3.05 10.36
C ALA A 31 -11.25 -4.12 11.47
N LYS A 32 -12.45 -4.55 11.85
CA LYS A 32 -12.66 -5.60 12.87
C LYS A 32 -12.18 -6.96 12.37
N GLU A 33 -12.53 -7.35 11.14
CA GLU A 33 -12.10 -8.62 10.54
C GLU A 33 -10.60 -8.65 10.32
N ILE A 34 -10.01 -7.56 9.80
CA ILE A 34 -8.56 -7.44 9.63
C ILE A 34 -7.85 -7.60 10.97
N THR A 35 -8.33 -6.92 12.02
CA THR A 35 -7.72 -7.00 13.35
C THR A 35 -7.84 -8.42 13.93
N ALA A 36 -9.02 -9.04 13.86
CA ALA A 36 -9.22 -10.41 14.34
C ALA A 36 -8.32 -11.42 13.62
N ALA A 37 -8.14 -11.27 12.31
CA ALA A 37 -7.26 -12.10 11.52
C ALA A 37 -5.78 -11.91 11.89
N LEU A 38 -5.33 -10.66 12.05
CA LEU A 38 -3.98 -10.34 12.49
C LEU A 38 -3.70 -10.86 13.91
N GLU A 39 -4.70 -10.90 14.80
CA GLU A 39 -4.56 -11.55 16.11
C GLU A 39 -4.32 -13.05 16.02
N VAL A 40 -4.99 -13.75 15.09
CA VAL A 40 -4.73 -15.18 14.85
C VAL A 40 -3.31 -15.36 14.31
N VAL A 41 -2.90 -14.55 13.32
CA VAL A 41 -1.53 -14.60 12.77
C VAL A 41 -0.49 -14.38 13.88
N ALA A 42 -0.69 -13.37 14.72
CA ALA A 42 0.20 -13.06 15.83
C ALA A 42 0.33 -14.23 16.81
N LYS A 43 -0.80 -14.84 17.20
CA LYS A 43 -0.82 -16.02 18.09
C LYS A 43 -0.06 -17.21 17.49
N GLU A 44 -0.25 -17.50 16.21
CA GLU A 44 0.44 -18.60 15.53
C GLU A 44 1.96 -18.36 15.43
N LEU A 45 2.38 -17.13 15.14
CA LEU A 45 3.80 -16.76 15.13
C LEU A 45 4.41 -16.79 16.53
N GLN A 46 3.66 -16.35 17.55
CA GLN A 46 4.08 -16.41 18.94
C GLN A 46 4.30 -17.85 19.43
N LYS A 47 3.41 -18.80 19.07
CA LYS A 47 3.59 -20.24 19.38
C LYS A 47 4.91 -20.78 18.83
N ARG A 48 5.36 -20.23 17.70
CA ARG A 48 6.64 -20.56 17.05
C ARG A 48 7.83 -19.78 17.61
N LYS A 49 7.62 -18.96 18.66
CA LYS A 49 8.63 -18.05 19.25
C LYS A 49 9.22 -17.06 18.23
N GLN A 50 8.45 -16.72 17.20
CA GLN A 50 8.86 -15.76 16.18
C GLN A 50 8.33 -14.37 16.52
N SER A 51 9.04 -13.33 16.09
CA SER A 51 8.54 -11.96 16.10
C SER A 51 8.74 -11.38 14.70
N VAL A 52 7.63 -11.22 13.99
CA VAL A 52 7.63 -10.77 12.60
C VAL A 52 7.19 -9.31 12.55
N THR A 53 7.90 -8.51 11.76
CA THR A 53 7.46 -7.16 11.40
C THR A 53 7.18 -7.12 9.90
N ILE A 54 6.00 -6.63 9.54
CA ILE A 54 5.61 -6.35 8.16
C ILE A 54 5.15 -4.91 8.03
N VAL A 55 5.21 -4.38 6.82
CA VAL A 55 4.81 -3.02 6.49
C VAL A 55 3.63 -3.09 5.53
N ALA A 56 2.44 -2.70 6.00
CA ALA A 56 1.24 -2.68 5.19
C ALA A 56 1.17 -1.42 4.32
N VAL A 57 0.51 -1.56 3.18
CA VAL A 57 0.36 -0.51 2.17
C VAL A 57 -1.12 -0.40 1.76
N GLY A 58 -1.55 0.77 1.31
CA GLY A 58 -2.85 0.92 0.65
C GLY A 58 -4.04 0.74 1.59
N GLY A 59 -5.03 -0.05 1.17
CA GLY A 59 -6.38 -0.06 1.76
C GLY A 59 -6.42 -0.38 3.25
N ALA A 60 -5.54 -1.26 3.74
CA ALA A 60 -5.44 -1.59 5.15
C ALA A 60 -5.13 -0.37 6.04
N ILE A 61 -4.29 0.55 5.55
CA ILE A 61 -3.99 1.82 6.23
C ILE A 61 -5.26 2.66 6.32
N ASN A 62 -6.00 2.80 5.22
CA ASN A 62 -7.22 3.61 5.14
C ASN A 62 -8.37 3.03 5.96
N THR A 63 -8.44 1.71 6.10
CA THR A 63 -9.50 1.02 6.82
C THR A 63 -9.22 0.93 8.32
N VAL A 64 -8.02 0.49 8.72
CA VAL A 64 -7.71 0.22 10.14
C VAL A 64 -7.23 1.47 10.86
N LEU A 65 -6.26 2.18 10.27
CA LEU A 65 -5.57 3.29 10.92
C LEU A 65 -6.28 4.63 10.70
N LEU A 66 -6.44 5.06 9.44
CA LEU A 66 -6.99 6.38 9.12
C LEU A 66 -8.52 6.43 9.14
N LYS A 67 -9.18 5.26 9.08
CA LYS A 67 -10.65 5.11 9.07
C LYS A 67 -11.34 5.95 7.99
N THR A 68 -10.67 6.19 6.86
CA THR A 68 -11.24 6.87 5.69
C THR A 68 -12.05 5.93 4.81
N ARG A 69 -11.96 4.61 5.04
CA ARG A 69 -12.73 3.58 4.36
C ARG A 69 -13.37 2.63 5.36
N ALA A 70 -14.61 2.20 5.09
CA ALA A 70 -15.28 1.18 5.88
C ALA A 70 -14.63 -0.21 5.72
N SER A 71 -14.09 -0.50 4.52
CA SER A 71 -13.51 -1.80 4.18
C SER A 71 -12.49 -1.74 3.03
N THR A 72 -11.71 -2.82 2.91
CA THR A 72 -10.73 -3.08 1.84
C THR A 72 -10.79 -4.55 1.42
N ALA A 73 -10.34 -4.88 0.20
CA ALA A 73 -10.37 -6.25 -0.29
C ALA A 73 -9.36 -7.15 0.44
N ASP A 74 -8.18 -6.59 0.73
CA ASP A 74 -7.04 -7.28 1.31
C ASP A 74 -6.11 -6.31 2.06
N VAL A 75 -5.06 -6.89 2.64
CA VAL A 75 -3.93 -6.26 3.29
C VAL A 75 -2.68 -6.58 2.46
N ASP A 76 -2.30 -5.63 1.61
CA ASP A 76 -1.01 -5.63 0.93
C ASP A 76 0.12 -5.33 1.91
N PHE A 77 1.21 -6.10 1.89
CA PHE A 77 2.39 -5.82 2.70
C PHE A 77 3.72 -6.12 2.03
N PHE A 78 4.79 -5.59 2.62
CA PHE A 78 6.16 -6.04 2.35
C PHE A 78 6.92 -6.26 3.66
N GLY A 79 7.96 -7.10 3.61
CA GLY A 79 8.87 -7.35 4.73
C GLY A 79 10.18 -6.58 4.58
N ILE A 80 11.20 -6.99 5.33
CA ILE A 80 12.56 -6.47 5.15
C ILE A 80 13.10 -6.77 3.75
N ASP A 81 12.65 -7.86 3.13
CA ASP A 81 12.90 -8.21 1.73
C ASP A 81 11.62 -8.78 1.09
N LYS A 82 11.71 -9.27 -0.15
CA LYS A 82 10.56 -9.78 -0.91
C LYS A 82 10.06 -11.15 -0.45
N ARG A 83 10.84 -11.87 0.37
CA ARG A 83 10.49 -13.22 0.85
C ARG A 83 9.49 -13.13 1.99
N LEU A 84 8.63 -14.12 2.06
CA LEU A 84 7.75 -14.30 3.21
C LEU A 84 8.56 -14.79 4.41
N PRO A 85 8.37 -14.21 5.60
CA PRO A 85 8.93 -14.74 6.84
C PRO A 85 8.52 -16.21 7.03
N PRO A 86 9.43 -17.09 7.50
CA PRO A 86 9.10 -18.48 7.80
C PRO A 86 7.89 -18.58 8.74
N GLY A 87 6.97 -19.51 8.47
CA GLY A 87 5.77 -19.72 9.29
C GLY A 87 4.64 -18.71 9.05
N LEU A 88 4.87 -17.60 8.32
CA LEU A 88 3.81 -16.62 8.05
C LEU A 88 2.69 -17.21 7.17
N THR A 89 3.02 -18.02 6.17
CA THR A 89 2.03 -18.68 5.30
C THR A 89 1.09 -19.59 6.10
N ASP A 90 1.61 -20.38 7.03
CA ASP A 90 0.78 -21.24 7.89
C ASP A 90 -0.10 -20.41 8.83
N ALA A 91 0.45 -19.33 9.38
CA ALA A 91 -0.28 -18.41 10.24
C ALA A 91 -1.42 -17.71 9.50
N ILE A 92 -1.22 -17.32 8.23
CA ILE A 92 -2.25 -16.78 7.34
C ILE A 92 -3.37 -17.81 7.11
N LYS A 93 -3.00 -19.07 6.80
CA LYS A 93 -3.98 -20.16 6.62
C LYS A 93 -4.79 -20.44 7.88
N ALA A 94 -4.17 -20.33 9.07
CA ALA A 94 -4.89 -20.45 10.32
C ALA A 94 -5.93 -19.32 10.49
N ALA A 95 -5.57 -18.07 10.16
CA ALA A 95 -6.50 -16.94 10.21
C ALA A 95 -7.69 -17.12 9.27
N VAL A 96 -7.47 -17.60 8.04
CA VAL A 96 -8.52 -17.97 7.08
C VAL A 96 -9.53 -18.94 7.72
N LYS A 97 -9.04 -20.02 8.32
CA LYS A 97 -9.88 -21.04 8.95
C LYS A 97 -10.62 -20.53 10.19
N THR A 98 -9.96 -19.73 11.02
CA THR A 98 -10.51 -19.29 12.32
C THR A 98 -11.49 -18.14 12.16
N VAL A 99 -11.23 -17.21 11.25
CA VAL A 99 -12.05 -16.00 11.08
C VAL A 99 -13.07 -16.16 9.94
N GLY A 100 -12.82 -17.07 8.98
CA GLY A 100 -13.71 -17.29 7.84
C GLY A 100 -13.52 -16.25 6.72
N ILE A 101 -12.28 -15.81 6.49
CA ILE A 101 -11.90 -14.83 5.45
C ILE A 101 -11.21 -15.49 4.26
N ASN A 102 -11.05 -14.78 3.14
CA ASN A 102 -10.46 -15.32 1.91
C ASN A 102 -8.94 -15.56 2.02
N GLU A 103 -8.42 -16.54 1.27
CA GLU A 103 -6.98 -16.90 1.30
C GLU A 103 -6.03 -15.77 0.87
N GLY A 104 -6.51 -14.79 0.10
CA GLY A 104 -5.74 -13.64 -0.38
C GLY A 104 -5.73 -12.43 0.55
N TRP A 105 -6.38 -12.50 1.73
CA TRP A 105 -6.60 -11.34 2.60
C TRP A 105 -5.33 -10.66 3.10
N LEU A 106 -4.22 -11.39 3.22
CA LEU A 106 -2.91 -10.85 3.62
C LEU A 106 -1.87 -11.37 2.62
N ASN A 107 -1.37 -10.49 1.75
CA ASN A 107 -0.49 -10.89 0.65
C ASN A 107 0.67 -9.91 0.43
N ASN A 108 1.78 -10.42 -0.10
CA ASN A 108 2.99 -9.63 -0.36
C ASN A 108 3.17 -9.25 -1.83
N HIS A 109 2.12 -9.27 -2.65
CA HIS A 109 2.23 -8.98 -4.09
C HIS A 109 2.75 -7.58 -4.36
N THR A 110 2.41 -6.61 -3.51
CA THR A 110 2.95 -5.24 -3.59
C THR A 110 4.48 -5.20 -3.59
N ALA A 111 5.15 -6.12 -2.88
CA ALA A 111 6.61 -6.20 -2.83
C ALA A 111 7.25 -6.50 -4.19
N LEU A 112 6.52 -7.15 -5.12
CA LEU A 112 7.04 -7.45 -6.46
C LEU A 112 7.25 -6.18 -7.30
N PHE A 113 6.52 -5.11 -7.00
CA PHE A 113 6.58 -3.83 -7.70
C PHE A 113 7.57 -2.84 -7.06
N ILE A 114 8.23 -3.22 -5.98
CA ILE A 114 9.24 -2.41 -5.29
C ILE A 114 10.61 -2.96 -5.67
N ASP A 115 11.55 -2.10 -6.06
CA ASP A 115 12.92 -2.53 -6.33
C ASP A 115 13.60 -3.09 -5.06
N ASN A 116 14.49 -4.06 -5.24
CA ASN A 116 15.19 -4.71 -4.12
C ASN A 116 15.98 -3.72 -3.28
N ASP A 117 16.60 -2.71 -3.90
CA ASP A 117 17.36 -1.68 -3.18
C ASP A 117 16.45 -0.69 -2.42
N ARG A 118 15.15 -0.67 -2.74
CA ARG A 118 14.18 0.26 -2.16
C ARG A 118 13.34 -0.38 -1.07
N ILE A 119 13.04 -1.67 -1.15
CA ILE A 119 12.23 -2.38 -0.15
C ILE A 119 12.89 -2.31 1.24
N ASN A 120 14.20 -2.51 1.33
CA ASN A 120 14.95 -2.44 2.59
C ASN A 120 14.91 -1.02 3.19
N SER A 121 15.08 0.01 2.34
CA SER A 121 15.04 1.41 2.77
C SER A 121 13.65 1.83 3.24
N LEU A 122 12.61 1.42 2.53
CA LEU A 122 11.22 1.66 2.93
C LEU A 122 10.88 0.95 4.24
N PHE A 123 11.38 -0.28 4.42
CA PHE A 123 11.20 -1.02 5.65
C PHE A 123 11.88 -0.33 6.83
N ALA A 124 13.14 0.08 6.66
CA ALA A 124 13.89 0.81 7.69
C ALA A 124 13.21 2.15 8.06
N GLU A 125 12.72 2.90 7.06
CA GLU A 125 11.95 4.12 7.28
C GLU A 125 10.65 3.85 8.04
N ALA A 126 9.89 2.80 7.69
CA ALA A 126 8.68 2.42 8.41
C ALA A 126 8.96 2.05 9.87
N VAL A 127 10.06 1.31 10.12
CA VAL A 127 10.49 0.97 11.49
C VAL A 127 10.85 2.21 12.29
N ASN A 128 11.59 3.15 11.69
CA ASN A 128 11.94 4.41 12.34
C ASN A 128 10.71 5.28 12.61
N ASP A 129 9.79 5.34 11.64
CA ASP A 129 8.54 6.09 11.75
C ASP A 129 7.57 5.48 12.77
N ASN A 130 7.65 4.17 12.99
CA ASN A 130 6.91 3.40 13.98
C ASN A 130 5.40 3.72 14.00
N THR A 131 4.82 3.94 12.82
CA THR A 131 3.37 4.16 12.68
C THR A 131 2.65 2.82 12.72
N ILE A 132 2.17 2.44 13.90
CA ILE A 132 1.61 1.11 14.17
C ILE A 132 0.17 1.01 13.65
N ILE A 133 -0.09 -0.01 12.83
CA ILE A 133 -1.44 -0.44 12.44
C ILE A 133 -1.94 -1.53 13.40
N PHE A 134 -1.05 -2.47 13.73
CA PHE A 134 -1.36 -3.58 14.63
C PHE A 134 -0.10 -4.04 15.37
N LYS A 135 -0.24 -4.42 16.64
CA LYS A 135 0.87 -4.98 17.42
C LYS A 135 0.37 -5.93 18.50
N LYS A 136 0.89 -7.16 18.46
CA LYS A 136 0.76 -8.19 19.51
C LYS A 136 2.06 -9.01 19.55
N PRO A 137 2.33 -9.77 20.62
CA PRO A 137 3.41 -10.76 20.59
C PRO A 137 3.29 -11.63 19.33
N GLY A 138 4.38 -11.83 18.61
CA GLY A 138 4.39 -12.56 17.34
C GLY A 138 4.36 -11.70 16.08
N LEU A 139 3.63 -10.57 16.09
CA LEU A 139 3.43 -9.75 14.89
C LEU A 139 3.33 -8.25 15.19
N THR A 140 4.12 -7.48 14.45
CA THR A 140 3.98 -6.02 14.31
C THR A 140 3.66 -5.69 12.85
N VAL A 141 2.62 -4.88 12.64
CA VAL A 141 2.25 -4.32 11.34
C VAL A 141 2.39 -2.81 11.39
N LEU A 142 3.30 -2.28 10.59
CA LEU A 142 3.56 -0.86 10.45
C LEU A 142 2.88 -0.32 9.19
N ALA A 143 2.56 0.97 9.16
CA ALA A 143 2.19 1.66 7.93
C ALA A 143 3.45 1.94 7.09
N ALA A 144 3.34 1.76 5.78
CA ALA A 144 4.37 2.20 4.86
C ALA A 144 4.57 3.72 4.94
N PRO A 145 5.79 4.23 4.67
CA PRO A 145 6.08 5.64 4.78
C PRO A 145 5.12 6.48 3.93
N TRP A 146 4.61 7.57 4.51
CA TRP A 146 3.53 8.35 3.90
C TRP A 146 3.88 8.88 2.50
N ARG A 147 5.15 9.23 2.27
CA ARG A 147 5.65 9.67 0.96
C ARG A 147 5.48 8.61 -0.12
N TYR A 148 5.74 7.34 0.21
CA TYR A 148 5.56 6.22 -0.70
C TYR A 148 4.08 5.95 -0.95
N CYS A 149 3.29 5.88 0.13
CA CYS A 149 1.83 5.74 0.05
C CYS A 149 1.19 6.80 -0.86
N LEU A 150 1.63 8.05 -0.73
CA LEU A 150 1.13 9.18 -1.51
C LEU A 150 1.42 9.02 -3.00
N VAL A 151 2.68 8.84 -3.40
CA VAL A 151 3.02 8.79 -4.83
C VAL A 151 2.52 7.50 -5.50
N ALA A 152 2.51 6.37 -4.80
CA ALA A 152 1.93 5.13 -5.30
C ALA A 152 0.42 5.24 -5.54
N LYS A 153 -0.28 6.03 -4.70
CA LYS A 153 -1.71 6.30 -4.87
C LYS A 153 -1.98 7.25 -6.03
N LEU A 154 -1.16 8.29 -6.19
CA LEU A 154 -1.26 9.23 -7.31
C LEU A 154 -1.02 8.57 -8.67
N ASP A 155 -0.06 7.64 -8.74
CA ASP A 155 0.18 6.80 -9.92
C ASP A 155 -1.05 5.98 -10.29
N LYS A 156 -1.64 5.29 -9.30
CA LYS A 156 -2.88 4.53 -9.51
C LYS A 156 -4.03 5.41 -9.99
N ALA A 157 -4.17 6.61 -9.41
CA ALA A 157 -5.19 7.59 -9.82
C ALA A 157 -4.98 8.15 -11.23
N GLY A 158 -3.78 7.98 -11.82
CA GLY A 158 -3.45 8.36 -13.19
C GLY A 158 -3.67 7.27 -14.24
N LYS A 159 -3.95 6.03 -13.83
CA LYS A 159 -4.05 4.86 -14.70
C LYS A 159 -5.49 4.49 -15.04
N SER A 160 -5.67 3.72 -16.11
CA SER A 160 -6.94 3.05 -16.41
C SER A 160 -7.33 2.15 -15.24
N GLY A 161 -8.55 2.28 -14.73
CA GLY A 161 -9.03 1.54 -13.55
C GLY A 161 -8.89 2.27 -12.21
N ALA A 162 -8.49 3.54 -12.23
CA ALA A 162 -8.56 4.44 -11.07
C ALA A 162 -9.96 4.38 -10.41
N LYS A 163 -9.98 4.30 -9.09
CA LYS A 163 -11.20 4.27 -8.29
C LYS A 163 -11.50 5.67 -7.76
N ALA A 164 -12.79 5.95 -7.52
CA ALA A 164 -13.23 7.25 -7.02
C ALA A 164 -12.51 7.68 -5.73
N TYR A 165 -12.23 6.72 -4.84
CA TYR A 165 -11.54 6.97 -3.57
C TYR A 165 -10.02 7.16 -3.69
N ASP A 166 -9.39 6.95 -4.87
CA ASP A 166 -7.92 6.98 -4.93
C ASP A 166 -7.35 8.38 -4.64
N ILE A 167 -8.02 9.46 -5.09
CA ILE A 167 -7.62 10.83 -4.75
C ILE A 167 -7.90 11.15 -3.28
N ASP A 168 -9.00 10.64 -2.71
CA ASP A 168 -9.32 10.84 -1.29
C ASP A 168 -8.32 10.15 -0.36
N ASP A 169 -7.89 8.93 -0.71
CA ASP A 169 -6.82 8.21 -0.02
C ASP A 169 -5.50 8.99 -0.10
N ALA A 170 -5.17 9.53 -1.28
CA ALA A 170 -3.97 10.36 -1.46
C ALA A 170 -4.03 11.63 -0.60
N ALA A 171 -5.19 12.29 -0.53
CA ALA A 171 -5.38 13.45 0.33
C ALA A 171 -5.19 13.12 1.82
N ALA A 172 -5.63 11.94 2.26
CA ALA A 172 -5.42 11.48 3.63
C ALA A 172 -3.93 11.22 3.93
N TYR A 173 -3.19 10.60 3.01
CA TYR A 173 -1.74 10.41 3.18
C TYR A 173 -0.97 11.73 3.18
N LEU A 174 -1.35 12.66 2.31
CA LEU A 174 -0.79 14.02 2.30
C LEU A 174 -1.05 14.72 3.63
N HIS A 175 -2.22 14.51 4.24
CA HIS A 175 -2.56 15.12 5.52
C HIS A 175 -1.63 14.65 6.64
N GLU A 176 -1.32 13.36 6.69
CA GLU A 176 -0.36 12.82 7.65
C GLU A 176 1.08 13.32 7.41
N LEU A 177 1.49 13.50 6.14
CA LEU A 177 2.76 14.16 5.82
C LEU A 177 2.80 15.60 6.33
N VAL A 178 1.79 16.40 6.00
CA VAL A 178 1.72 17.82 6.39
C VAL A 178 1.72 17.98 7.90
N LYS A 179 1.05 17.08 8.63
CA LYS A 179 1.10 17.05 10.10
C LYS A 179 2.49 16.75 10.63
N LYS A 180 3.20 15.79 10.02
CA LYS A 180 4.54 15.37 10.44
C LYS A 180 5.63 16.39 10.11
N THR A 181 5.51 17.10 8.98
CA THR A 181 6.51 18.08 8.52
C THR A 181 6.14 19.53 8.83
N SER A 182 4.97 19.77 9.44
CA SER A 182 4.43 21.10 9.76
C SER A 182 4.33 22.04 8.55
N GLY A 183 4.09 21.50 7.34
CA GLY A 183 4.04 22.32 6.13
C GLY A 183 3.56 21.56 4.88
N PRO A 184 3.12 22.29 3.85
CA PRO A 184 2.71 21.70 2.57
C PRO A 184 3.87 21.02 1.85
N VAL A 185 3.55 20.17 0.90
CA VAL A 185 4.53 19.48 0.05
C VAL A 185 4.63 20.18 -1.31
N THR A 186 5.84 20.42 -1.80
CA THR A 186 6.03 21.02 -3.14
C THR A 186 5.81 19.97 -4.24
N LYS A 187 5.36 20.41 -5.43
CA LYS A 187 5.29 19.54 -6.62
C LYS A 187 6.65 18.95 -6.96
N ALA A 188 7.72 19.72 -6.80
CA ALA A 188 9.10 19.24 -6.97
C ALA A 188 9.42 18.07 -6.03
N LYS A 189 8.97 18.13 -4.77
CA LYS A 189 9.17 17.04 -3.80
C LYS A 189 8.37 15.79 -4.16
N LEU A 190 7.12 15.94 -4.64
CA LEU A 190 6.33 14.82 -5.14
C LEU A 190 7.02 14.13 -6.32
N ARG A 191 7.55 14.89 -7.29
CA ARG A 191 8.31 14.36 -8.43
C ARG A 191 9.59 13.66 -7.99
N MET A 192 10.31 14.20 -7.00
CA MET A 192 11.50 13.59 -6.43
C MET A 192 11.18 12.21 -5.83
N TRP A 193 10.14 12.10 -5.00
CA TRP A 193 9.73 10.82 -4.43
C TRP A 193 9.23 9.84 -5.48
N ALA A 194 8.46 10.31 -6.47
CA ALA A 194 8.00 9.46 -7.56
C ALA A 194 9.20 8.85 -8.33
N LYS A 195 10.22 9.66 -8.64
CA LYS A 195 11.45 9.19 -9.27
C LYS A 195 12.21 8.17 -8.41
N GLU A 196 12.29 8.38 -7.10
CA GLU A 196 12.96 7.46 -6.17
C GLU A 196 12.39 6.04 -6.21
N PHE A 197 11.08 5.93 -6.46
CA PHE A 197 10.33 4.67 -6.49
C PHE A 197 9.96 4.20 -7.91
N ASN A 198 10.56 4.78 -8.96
CA ASN A 198 10.26 4.46 -10.35
C ASN A 198 8.76 4.57 -10.70
N ILE A 199 8.09 5.55 -10.10
CA ILE A 199 6.68 5.85 -10.29
C ILE A 199 6.51 6.98 -11.31
N SER A 200 5.58 6.81 -12.24
CA SER A 200 5.21 7.85 -13.19
C SER A 200 4.14 8.76 -12.59
N LEU A 201 4.49 10.02 -12.34
CA LEU A 201 3.56 10.99 -11.78
C LEU A 201 2.97 11.86 -12.89
N SER A 202 1.67 11.74 -13.11
CA SER A 202 0.93 12.60 -14.04
C SER A 202 0.44 13.88 -13.34
N GLU A 203 0.48 15.01 -14.04
CA GLU A 203 0.04 16.31 -13.49
C GLU A 203 -1.46 16.33 -13.14
N GLY A 204 -2.30 15.59 -13.89
CA GLY A 204 -3.74 15.52 -13.65
C GLY A 204 -4.11 15.06 -12.23
N PRO A 205 -3.68 13.86 -11.78
CA PRO A 205 -3.84 13.40 -10.40
C PRO A 205 -3.29 14.37 -9.34
N VAL A 206 -2.14 15.00 -9.58
CA VAL A 206 -1.54 15.97 -8.64
C VAL A 206 -2.43 17.20 -8.49
N GLY A 207 -2.96 17.74 -9.58
CA GLY A 207 -3.92 18.84 -9.55
C GLY A 207 -5.20 18.48 -8.79
N ARG A 208 -5.77 17.29 -9.05
CA ARG A 208 -6.95 16.80 -8.31
C ARG A 208 -6.68 16.65 -6.82
N LEU A 209 -5.51 16.10 -6.45
CA LEU A 209 -5.09 16.01 -5.05
C LEU A 209 -5.05 17.39 -4.39
N ALA A 210 -4.45 18.40 -5.03
CA ALA A 210 -4.37 19.76 -4.48
C ALA A 210 -5.77 20.33 -4.20
N THR A 211 -6.68 20.23 -5.18
CA THR A 211 -8.07 20.68 -5.05
C THR A 211 -8.82 19.93 -3.95
N THR A 212 -8.77 18.60 -3.94
CA THR A 212 -9.45 17.76 -2.93
C THR A 212 -8.90 18.05 -1.53
N TYR A 213 -7.59 18.21 -1.39
CA TYR A 213 -6.97 18.51 -0.10
C TYR A 213 -7.41 19.88 0.43
N GLN A 214 -7.36 20.92 -0.41
CA GLN A 214 -7.80 22.27 -0.04
C GLN A 214 -9.28 22.26 0.39
N ALA A 215 -10.14 21.57 -0.36
CA ALA A 215 -11.56 21.46 -0.03
C ALA A 215 -11.79 20.75 1.31
N LYS A 216 -11.03 19.70 1.61
CA LYS A 216 -11.20 18.87 2.80
C LYS A 216 -10.59 19.48 4.07
N TYR A 217 -9.49 20.22 3.94
CA TYR A 217 -8.69 20.67 5.09
C TYR A 217 -8.52 22.20 5.19
N GLY A 218 -9.12 22.96 4.27
CA GLY A 218 -9.16 24.43 4.32
C GLY A 218 -7.81 25.13 4.05
N LYS A 219 -6.76 24.40 3.69
CA LYS A 219 -5.42 24.93 3.42
C LYS A 219 -4.71 24.15 2.32
N ALA A 220 -3.73 24.80 1.68
CA ALA A 220 -2.98 24.17 0.61
C ALA A 220 -2.14 23.02 1.18
N GLY A 221 -2.30 21.83 0.61
CA GLY A 221 -1.46 20.66 0.92
C GLY A 221 -0.33 20.47 -0.08
N VAL A 222 -0.55 20.94 -1.32
CA VAL A 222 0.44 20.92 -2.40
C VAL A 222 0.67 22.36 -2.85
N ILE A 223 1.94 22.74 -2.96
CA ILE A 223 2.41 24.03 -3.49
C ILE A 223 3.40 23.79 -4.63
N ASP A 224 3.80 24.83 -5.36
CA ASP A 224 4.79 24.70 -6.43
C ASP A 224 6.21 24.37 -5.90
#